data_AF-A0A452R704-F1
#
_entry.id   AF-A0A452R704-F1
#
_cell.length_a   1.000
_cell.length_b   1.000
_cell.length_c   1.000
_cell.angle_alpha   90.00
_cell.angle_beta   90.00
_cell.angle_gamma   90.00
#
_symmetry.space_group_name_H-M   'P 1'
#
loop_
_entity.id
_entity.type
_entity.pdbx_description
1 polymer ?
#
loop_
_entity_poly.entity_id
_entity_poly.type
_entity_poly.pdbx_seq_one_letter_code
_entity_poly.pdbx_strand_id
1 'polypeptide(L)'
;MIITSLSPQAHISISTQPNEVGPVAVLEFWVQALISQHLWYREQAILFLMDHLCKTAFQLMQEDCVQKLLYQQHKNALGYHCDRSLLSSLVRDRGWQHHPSFVEVWFAWTVLNVESIFEEDSQLRRVVEGELVINSAFTPDQALKKAQAQLKLPIVPSLQRLLIYRWAHQALVTPSDHPLLPLIWQKFFLLYLHRPGPQYGLPIDGCIGRRFFQSPAHVNLLKEMKRRLTEVADFHHAASKALRVPAEGSEGPPASQAGTPGYLTSPELHTELVRLFNVYILWLEDENFQKGDTYIPSLPKHYDIHRLAKVMQNQQVILCLSQDPHFVIGYKSV
;
A
#
# COMPACT_ATOMS: atom_id res chain seq x y z
N MET A 1 -32.10 -5.87 -13.07
CA MET A 1 -32.57 -6.27 -11.73
C MET A 1 -32.42 -7.78 -11.56
N ILE A 2 -31.19 -8.31 -11.52
CA ILE A 2 -30.85 -9.74 -11.21
C ILE A 2 -29.45 -9.80 -10.55
N ILE A 3 -29.13 -8.90 -9.61
CA ILE A 3 -27.86 -8.96 -8.84
C ILE A 3 -28.14 -8.81 -7.34
N THR A 4 -29.27 -9.31 -6.87
CA THR A 4 -29.62 -9.28 -5.44
C THR A 4 -29.69 -10.66 -4.80
N SER A 5 -29.53 -11.75 -5.57
CA SER A 5 -29.55 -13.13 -5.06
C SER A 5 -28.22 -13.89 -5.17
N LEU A 6 -27.19 -13.33 -5.81
CA LEU A 6 -25.88 -13.98 -6.01
C LEU A 6 -24.81 -13.15 -5.29
N SER A 7 -24.65 -13.38 -3.99
CA SER A 7 -23.57 -12.73 -3.24
C SER A 7 -22.24 -13.43 -3.59
N PRO A 8 -21.21 -12.71 -4.09
CA PRO A 8 -19.89 -13.28 -4.31
C PRO A 8 -19.34 -13.97 -3.04
N GLN A 9 -19.68 -13.45 -1.86
CA GLN A 9 -19.31 -14.04 -0.58
C GLN A 9 -19.95 -15.41 -0.35
N ALA A 10 -21.20 -15.61 -0.76
CA ALA A 10 -21.87 -16.91 -0.63
C ALA A 10 -21.19 -17.97 -1.51
N HIS A 11 -20.80 -17.60 -2.74
CA HIS A 11 -20.06 -18.50 -3.63
C HIS A 11 -18.68 -18.84 -3.07
N ILE A 12 -17.98 -17.87 -2.49
CA ILE A 12 -16.67 -18.12 -1.89
C ILE A 12 -16.81 -19.03 -0.65
N SER A 13 -17.81 -18.82 0.20
CA SER A 13 -18.05 -19.68 1.37
C SER A 13 -18.42 -21.12 1.01
N ILE A 14 -19.08 -21.34 -0.14
CA ILE A 14 -19.36 -22.69 -0.64
C ILE A 14 -18.09 -23.31 -1.24
N SER A 15 -17.30 -22.52 -1.98
CA SER A 15 -16.07 -22.96 -2.65
C SER A 15 -14.97 -23.49 -1.73
N THR A 16 -15.01 -23.15 -0.44
CA THR A 16 -14.04 -23.63 0.56
C THR A 16 -14.38 -25.01 1.12
N GLN A 17 -15.53 -25.59 0.73
CA GLN A 17 -15.93 -26.94 1.14
C GLN A 17 -15.24 -28.03 0.30
N PRO A 18 -15.01 -29.24 0.86
CA PRO A 18 -14.45 -30.36 0.11
C PRO A 18 -15.35 -30.73 -1.09
N ASN A 19 -14.73 -30.98 -2.25
CA ASN A 19 -15.37 -31.34 -3.54
C ASN A 19 -16.08 -30.22 -4.29
N GLU A 20 -16.02 -28.97 -3.82
CA GLU A 20 -16.56 -27.81 -4.54
C GLU A 20 -15.51 -27.16 -5.47
N VAL A 21 -15.98 -26.28 -6.35
CA VAL A 21 -15.10 -25.43 -7.18
C VAL A 21 -14.24 -24.59 -6.25
N GLY A 22 -12.91 -24.73 -6.28
CA GLY A 22 -12.04 -24.07 -5.30
C GLY A 22 -12.11 -22.53 -5.32
N PRO A 23 -11.75 -21.86 -4.21
CA PRO A 23 -11.96 -20.42 -4.02
C PRO A 23 -11.24 -19.54 -5.05
N VAL A 24 -10.12 -20.01 -5.60
CA VAL A 24 -9.39 -19.31 -6.66
C VAL A 24 -10.24 -19.13 -7.90
N ALA A 25 -10.92 -20.18 -8.37
CA ALA A 25 -11.74 -20.11 -9.58
C ALA A 25 -12.97 -19.20 -9.39
N VAL A 26 -13.55 -19.18 -8.18
CA VAL A 26 -14.67 -18.28 -7.85
C VAL A 26 -14.20 -16.82 -7.81
N LEU A 27 -13.04 -16.55 -7.20
CA LEU A 27 -12.43 -15.21 -7.20
C LEU A 27 -12.14 -14.73 -8.62
N GLU A 28 -11.47 -15.56 -9.43
CA GLU A 28 -11.16 -15.23 -10.83
C GLU A 28 -12.41 -14.96 -11.66
N PHE A 29 -13.44 -15.79 -11.52
CA PHE A 29 -14.72 -15.61 -12.20
C PHE A 29 -15.35 -14.26 -11.88
N TRP A 30 -15.48 -13.93 -10.58
CA TRP A 30 -16.14 -12.69 -10.17
C TRP A 30 -15.32 -11.46 -10.54
N VAL A 31 -14.00 -11.48 -10.34
CA VAL A 31 -13.12 -10.37 -10.75
C VAL A 31 -13.23 -10.18 -12.27
N GLN A 32 -13.15 -11.24 -13.06
CA GLN A 32 -13.31 -11.17 -14.52
C GLN A 32 -14.67 -10.62 -14.93
N ALA A 33 -15.75 -11.04 -14.28
CA ALA A 33 -17.10 -10.56 -14.56
C ALA A 33 -17.27 -9.06 -14.27
N LEU A 34 -16.65 -8.57 -13.18
CA LEU A 34 -16.69 -7.16 -12.80
C LEU A 34 -15.84 -6.28 -13.74
N ILE A 35 -14.60 -6.68 -14.05
CA ILE A 35 -13.72 -5.90 -14.94
C ILE A 35 -14.19 -5.91 -16.40
N SER A 36 -15.05 -6.86 -16.78
CA SER A 36 -15.67 -6.91 -18.11
C SER A 36 -16.80 -5.88 -18.28
N GLN A 37 -17.28 -5.25 -17.20
CA GLN A 37 -18.28 -4.19 -17.28
C GLN A 37 -17.66 -2.90 -17.86
N HIS A 38 -18.41 -2.19 -18.70
CA HIS A 38 -17.95 -0.93 -19.29
C HIS A 38 -17.78 0.13 -18.19
N LEU A 39 -16.61 0.78 -18.14
CA LEU A 39 -16.26 1.80 -17.13
C LEU A 39 -16.39 1.31 -15.67
N TRP A 40 -16.17 0.02 -15.42
CA TRP A 40 -16.29 -0.61 -14.09
C TRP A 40 -15.59 0.17 -12.96
N TYR A 41 -14.46 0.79 -13.26
CA TYR A 41 -13.64 1.56 -12.32
C TYR A 41 -14.27 2.90 -11.89
N ARG A 42 -15.38 3.33 -12.51
CA ARG A 42 -16.15 4.51 -12.11
C ARG A 42 -17.37 4.16 -11.26
N GLU A 43 -17.77 2.90 -11.22
CA GLU A 43 -19.00 2.48 -10.54
C GLU A 43 -18.69 2.08 -9.09
N GLN A 44 -19.19 2.87 -8.14
CA GLN A 44 -18.92 2.65 -6.70
C GLN A 44 -19.35 1.25 -6.22
N ALA A 45 -20.47 0.73 -6.73
CA ALA A 45 -20.96 -0.60 -6.38
C ALA A 45 -19.98 -1.69 -6.82
N ILE A 46 -19.38 -1.55 -8.02
CA ILE A 46 -18.36 -2.49 -8.50
C ILE A 46 -17.08 -2.37 -7.68
N LEU A 47 -16.62 -1.15 -7.38
CA LEU A 47 -15.42 -0.94 -6.55
C LEU A 47 -15.60 -1.53 -5.14
N PHE A 48 -16.77 -1.34 -4.54
CA PHE A 48 -17.11 -1.94 -3.25
C PHE A 48 -17.09 -3.47 -3.28
N LEU A 49 -17.66 -4.10 -4.33
CA LEU A 49 -17.58 -5.56 -4.49
C LEU A 49 -16.14 -6.02 -4.72
N MET A 50 -15.37 -5.28 -5.52
CA MET A 50 -13.97 -5.58 -5.78
C MET A 50 -13.12 -5.51 -4.50
N ASP A 51 -13.39 -4.55 -3.61
CA ASP A 51 -12.75 -4.45 -2.30
C ASP A 51 -12.96 -5.70 -1.46
N HIS A 52 -14.19 -6.20 -1.42
CA HIS A 52 -14.52 -7.43 -0.70
C HIS A 52 -13.84 -8.66 -1.31
N LEU A 53 -13.77 -8.74 -2.63
CA LEU A 53 -13.04 -9.83 -3.31
C LEU A 53 -11.55 -9.76 -2.99
N CYS A 54 -10.94 -8.57 -3.01
CA CYS A 54 -9.53 -8.36 -2.65
C CYS A 54 -9.25 -8.72 -1.19
N LYS A 55 -10.10 -8.28 -0.26
CA LYS A 55 -10.04 -8.68 1.15
C LYS A 55 -10.10 -10.19 1.32
N THR A 56 -11.01 -10.84 0.61
CA THR A 56 -11.19 -12.29 0.69
C THR A 56 -9.98 -13.03 0.11
N ALA A 57 -9.46 -12.58 -1.04
CA ALA A 57 -8.26 -13.12 -1.64
C ALA A 57 -7.05 -12.99 -0.70
N PHE A 58 -6.92 -11.85 -0.02
CA PHE A 58 -5.90 -11.63 1.02
C PHE A 58 -6.04 -12.62 2.18
N GLN A 59 -7.24 -12.77 2.74
CA GLN A 59 -7.49 -13.68 3.86
C GLN A 59 -7.22 -15.16 3.51
N LEU A 60 -7.43 -15.53 2.24
CA LEU A 60 -7.17 -16.88 1.73
C LEU A 60 -5.73 -17.08 1.25
N MET A 61 -4.88 -16.03 1.29
CA MET A 61 -3.55 -16.02 0.69
C MET A 61 -3.55 -16.42 -0.81
N GLN A 62 -4.53 -15.92 -1.56
CA GLN A 62 -4.73 -16.16 -3.00
C GLN A 62 -4.76 -14.84 -3.79
N GLU A 63 -4.04 -13.82 -3.35
CA GLU A 63 -4.04 -12.50 -3.99
C GLU A 63 -3.53 -12.53 -5.44
N ASP A 64 -2.62 -13.47 -5.74
CA ASP A 64 -2.03 -13.64 -7.06
C ASP A 64 -3.07 -13.77 -8.18
N CYS A 65 -4.21 -14.44 -7.93
CA CYS A 65 -5.23 -14.62 -8.96
C CYS A 65 -5.90 -13.29 -9.33
N VAL A 66 -6.21 -12.46 -8.34
CA VAL A 66 -6.78 -11.12 -8.55
C VAL A 66 -5.74 -10.19 -9.18
N GLN A 67 -4.51 -10.23 -8.68
CA GLN A 67 -3.41 -9.38 -9.18
C GLN A 67 -3.09 -9.66 -10.65
N LYS A 68 -3.07 -10.92 -11.07
CA LYS A 68 -2.84 -11.29 -12.49
C LYS A 68 -3.86 -10.65 -13.42
N LEU A 69 -5.15 -10.69 -13.05
CA LEU A 69 -6.23 -10.09 -13.85
C LEU A 69 -6.12 -8.56 -13.90
N LEU A 70 -5.86 -7.93 -12.75
CA LEU A 70 -5.69 -6.46 -12.68
C LEU A 70 -4.42 -5.98 -13.40
N TYR A 71 -3.33 -6.74 -13.35
CA TYR A 71 -2.10 -6.45 -14.07
C TYR A 71 -2.34 -6.44 -15.59
N GLN A 72 -3.09 -7.42 -16.10
CA GLN A 72 -3.48 -7.44 -17.52
C GLN A 72 -4.31 -6.20 -17.91
N GLN A 73 -5.29 -5.81 -17.08
CA GLN A 73 -6.07 -4.60 -17.30
C GLN A 73 -5.18 -3.34 -17.31
N HIS A 74 -4.24 -3.25 -16.37
CA HIS A 74 -3.30 -2.14 -16.29
C HIS A 74 -2.40 -2.05 -17.54
N LYS A 75 -1.84 -3.19 -17.97
CA LYS A 75 -1.01 -3.28 -19.18
C LYS A 75 -1.78 -2.88 -20.44
N ASN A 76 -3.04 -3.31 -20.55
CA ASN A 76 -3.92 -2.95 -21.66
C ASN A 76 -4.24 -1.45 -21.67
N ALA A 77 -4.49 -0.85 -20.50
CA ALA A 77 -4.76 0.57 -20.36
C ALA A 77 -3.55 1.45 -20.73
N LEU A 78 -2.33 1.00 -20.41
CA LEU A 78 -1.09 1.70 -20.74
C LEU A 78 -0.63 1.53 -22.21
N GLY A 79 -1.36 0.76 -23.03
CA GLY A 79 -1.09 0.69 -24.47
C GLY A 79 0.18 -0.05 -24.86
N TYR A 80 0.66 -1.01 -24.04
CA TYR A 80 1.81 -1.87 -24.42
C TYR A 80 1.52 -2.80 -25.61
N HIS A 81 0.29 -2.80 -26.12
CA HIS A 81 -0.08 -3.36 -27.41
C HIS A 81 -0.44 -2.22 -28.37
N CYS A 82 0.16 -2.26 -29.55
CA CYS A 82 0.27 -1.18 -30.53
C CYS A 82 -1.03 -0.88 -31.32
N ASP A 83 -2.20 -0.97 -30.67
CA ASP A 83 -3.46 -0.57 -31.27
C ASP A 83 -4.18 0.46 -30.40
N ARG A 84 -4.47 1.60 -31.04
CA ARG A 84 -5.24 2.73 -30.51
C ARG A 84 -6.58 2.27 -29.95
N SER A 85 -6.62 1.85 -28.70
CA SER A 85 -7.87 1.52 -28.00
C SER A 85 -8.29 2.65 -27.07
N LEU A 86 -9.59 2.66 -26.79
CA LEU A 86 -10.39 3.67 -26.07
C LEU A 86 -9.90 3.99 -24.64
N LEU A 87 -8.86 3.31 -24.14
CA LEU A 87 -8.27 3.52 -22.81
C LEU A 87 -7.11 4.54 -22.82
N SER A 88 -6.57 4.87 -24.00
CA SER A 88 -5.54 5.91 -24.16
C SER A 88 -6.02 7.32 -23.75
N SER A 89 -7.35 7.55 -23.76
CA SER A 89 -7.97 8.75 -23.21
C SER A 89 -8.08 8.71 -21.68
N LEU A 90 -8.11 7.55 -21.03
CA LEU A 90 -8.22 7.41 -19.57
C LEU A 90 -6.91 7.65 -18.83
N VAL A 91 -5.78 7.37 -19.49
CA VAL A 91 -4.46 7.73 -18.96
C VAL A 91 -4.21 9.25 -19.09
N ARG A 92 -4.95 9.93 -19.98
CA ARG A 92 -4.88 11.38 -20.22
C ARG A 92 -5.92 12.19 -19.45
N ASP A 93 -7.05 11.58 -19.09
CA ASP A 93 -8.13 12.23 -18.36
C ASP A 93 -7.84 12.24 -16.85
N ARG A 94 -8.20 13.34 -16.17
CA ARG A 94 -7.94 13.58 -14.74
C ARG A 94 -8.65 12.60 -13.78
N GLY A 95 -9.32 11.57 -14.31
CA GLY A 95 -10.11 10.60 -13.57
C GLY A 95 -9.31 9.61 -12.72
N TRP A 96 -8.07 9.28 -13.08
CA TRP A 96 -7.22 8.41 -12.24
C TRP A 96 -6.48 9.17 -11.13
N GLN A 97 -6.46 10.50 -11.19
CA GLN A 97 -5.85 11.36 -10.16
C GLN A 97 -6.80 11.61 -8.98
N HIS A 98 -8.11 11.35 -9.18
CA HIS A 98 -9.17 11.42 -8.18
C HIS A 98 -9.97 10.12 -8.15
N HIS A 99 -9.28 8.97 -8.10
CA HIS A 99 -9.97 7.68 -8.09
C HIS A 99 -10.77 7.53 -6.78
N PRO A 100 -12.04 7.08 -6.81
CA PRO A 100 -12.83 6.78 -5.61
C PRO A 100 -12.21 5.69 -4.71
N SER A 101 -11.18 4.99 -5.20
CA SER A 101 -10.50 3.85 -4.56
C SER A 101 -9.81 4.17 -3.24
N PHE A 102 -9.78 5.42 -2.79
CA PHE A 102 -9.24 5.76 -1.48
C PHE A 102 -10.13 5.30 -0.33
N VAL A 103 -11.41 5.00 -0.60
CA VAL A 103 -12.34 4.43 0.39
C VAL A 103 -12.17 2.90 0.47
N GLU A 104 -12.03 2.24 -0.67
CA GLU A 104 -11.83 0.79 -0.80
C GLU A 104 -10.36 0.38 -0.58
N VAL A 105 -9.95 0.26 0.68
CA VAL A 105 -8.55 0.05 1.08
C VAL A 105 -7.96 -1.28 0.57
N TRP A 106 -8.71 -2.37 0.53
CA TRP A 106 -8.22 -3.68 0.05
C TRP A 106 -8.03 -3.69 -1.46
N PHE A 107 -8.95 -3.06 -2.18
CA PHE A 107 -8.79 -2.86 -3.62
C PHE A 107 -7.59 -1.96 -3.91
N ALA A 108 -7.46 -0.82 -3.22
CA ALA A 108 -6.31 0.08 -3.37
C ALA A 108 -4.98 -0.62 -3.09
N TRP A 109 -4.91 -1.40 -2.01
CA TRP A 109 -3.75 -2.23 -1.68
C TRP A 109 -3.36 -3.15 -2.84
N THR A 110 -4.33 -3.85 -3.40
CA THR A 110 -4.09 -4.79 -4.52
C THR A 110 -3.62 -4.05 -5.77
N VAL A 111 -4.26 -2.93 -6.12
CA VAL A 111 -3.88 -2.10 -7.28
C VAL A 111 -2.47 -1.54 -7.11
N LEU A 112 -2.12 -1.00 -5.94
CA LEU A 112 -0.79 -0.44 -5.69
C LEU A 112 0.32 -1.52 -5.72
N ASN A 113 0.03 -2.74 -5.28
CA ASN A 113 0.97 -3.86 -5.43
C ASN A 113 1.15 -4.25 -6.92
N VAL A 114 0.07 -4.31 -7.70
CA VAL A 114 0.14 -4.56 -9.15
C VAL A 114 0.95 -3.47 -9.86
N GLU A 115 0.73 -2.21 -9.51
CA GLU A 115 1.50 -1.09 -10.06
C GLU A 115 2.96 -1.10 -9.60
N SER A 116 3.26 -1.65 -8.41
CA SER A 116 4.62 -1.92 -7.93
C SER A 116 5.37 -2.89 -8.83
N ILE A 117 4.73 -4.00 -9.17
CA ILE A 117 5.29 -4.98 -10.11
C ILE A 117 5.56 -4.31 -11.46
N PHE A 118 4.60 -3.51 -11.95
CA PHE A 118 4.75 -2.82 -13.23
C PHE A 118 5.88 -1.76 -13.24
N GLU A 119 6.01 -0.96 -12.18
CA GLU A 119 7.08 0.04 -12.04
C GLU A 119 8.47 -0.63 -11.99
N GLU A 120 8.55 -1.83 -11.40
CA GLU A 120 9.75 -2.66 -11.37
C GLU A 120 10.05 -3.30 -12.73
N ASP A 121 9.07 -3.91 -13.40
CA ASP A 121 9.22 -4.51 -14.73
C ASP A 121 9.67 -3.48 -15.77
N SER A 122 9.12 -2.26 -15.70
CA SER A 122 9.47 -1.15 -16.59
C SER A 122 10.82 -0.50 -16.25
N GLN A 123 11.44 -0.87 -15.13
CA GLN A 123 12.65 -0.25 -14.58
C GLN A 123 12.52 1.26 -14.31
N LEU A 124 11.29 1.79 -14.28
CA LEU A 124 11.04 3.23 -14.19
C LEU A 124 11.62 3.81 -12.89
N ARG A 125 11.28 3.20 -11.74
CA ARG A 125 11.79 3.63 -10.44
C ARG A 125 13.32 3.65 -10.43
N ARG A 126 13.92 2.58 -10.93
CA ARG A 126 15.38 2.41 -11.01
C ARG A 126 16.02 3.58 -11.75
N VAL A 127 15.54 3.92 -12.94
CA VAL A 127 16.14 5.00 -13.74
C VAL A 127 15.89 6.38 -13.11
N VAL A 128 14.70 6.63 -12.55
CA VAL A 128 14.40 7.89 -11.86
C VAL A 128 15.32 8.10 -10.66
N GLU A 129 15.48 7.08 -9.81
CA GLU A 129 16.40 7.12 -8.67
C GLU A 129 17.83 7.37 -9.14
N GLY A 130 18.31 6.64 -10.15
CA GLY A 130 19.64 6.83 -10.72
C GLY A 130 19.88 8.27 -11.19
N GLU A 131 18.92 8.85 -11.89
CA GLU A 131 18.99 10.25 -12.33
C GLU A 131 18.98 11.25 -11.17
N LEU A 132 18.20 10.99 -10.13
CA LEU A 132 18.16 11.82 -8.92
C LEU A 132 19.45 11.73 -8.10
N VAL A 133 20.15 10.59 -8.10
CA VAL A 133 21.45 10.46 -7.41
C VAL A 133 22.56 11.10 -8.22
N ILE A 134 22.64 10.82 -9.52
CA ILE A 134 23.70 11.34 -10.40
C ILE A 134 23.62 12.86 -10.54
N ASN A 135 22.41 13.40 -10.65
CA ASN A 135 22.18 14.83 -10.88
C ASN A 135 21.54 15.48 -9.64
N SER A 136 22.37 15.97 -8.73
CA SER A 136 21.91 16.60 -7.48
C SER A 136 20.99 17.82 -7.71
N ALA A 137 21.11 18.50 -8.84
CA ALA A 137 20.26 19.64 -9.21
C ALA A 137 18.89 19.24 -9.80
N PHE A 138 18.68 17.96 -10.16
CA PHE A 138 17.43 17.54 -10.77
C PHE A 138 16.29 17.48 -9.76
N THR A 139 15.14 18.00 -10.18
CA THR A 139 13.86 17.77 -9.52
C THR A 139 13.29 16.40 -9.91
N PRO A 140 12.35 15.84 -9.13
CA PRO A 140 11.67 14.59 -9.47
C PRO A 140 11.01 14.60 -10.85
N ASP A 141 10.39 15.72 -11.25
CA ASP A 141 9.81 15.88 -12.59
C ASP A 141 10.86 15.78 -13.71
N GLN A 142 12.04 16.38 -13.50
CA GLN A 142 13.12 16.35 -14.49
C GLN A 142 13.72 14.95 -14.62
N ALA A 143 13.97 14.29 -13.50
CA ALA A 143 14.44 12.90 -13.47
C ALA A 143 13.42 11.96 -14.15
N LEU A 144 12.13 12.14 -13.89
CA LEU A 144 11.06 11.37 -14.52
C LEU A 144 11.00 11.56 -16.04
N LYS A 145 11.08 12.79 -16.53
CA LYS A 145 11.12 13.07 -17.98
C LYS A 145 12.33 12.43 -18.66
N LYS A 146 13.49 12.46 -18.00
CA LYS A 146 14.70 11.84 -18.54
C LYS A 146 14.63 10.32 -18.52
N ALA A 147 14.14 9.73 -17.43
CA ALA A 147 13.91 8.29 -17.33
C ALA A 147 12.96 7.79 -18.41
N GLN A 148 11.89 8.53 -18.67
CA GLN A 148 10.94 8.22 -19.74
C GLN A 148 11.62 8.22 -21.12
N ALA A 149 12.43 9.23 -21.43
CA ALA A 149 13.16 9.31 -22.70
C ALA A 149 14.14 8.15 -22.87
N GLN A 150 14.83 7.76 -21.79
CA GLN A 150 15.76 6.64 -21.79
C GLN A 150 15.06 5.29 -21.98
N LEU A 151 13.94 5.08 -21.30
CA LEU A 151 13.17 3.83 -21.33
C LEU A 151 12.22 3.73 -22.54
N LYS A 152 12.11 4.80 -23.33
CA LYS A 152 11.22 4.89 -24.51
C LYS A 152 9.77 4.53 -24.17
N LEU A 153 9.29 4.95 -23.00
CA LEU A 153 7.94 4.62 -22.55
C LEU A 153 6.90 5.30 -23.46
N PRO A 154 5.89 4.55 -23.96
CA PRO A 154 4.90 5.09 -24.90
C PRO A 154 4.01 6.17 -24.28
N ILE A 155 3.87 6.16 -22.95
CA ILE A 155 3.09 7.15 -22.20
C ILE A 155 3.96 7.70 -21.07
N VAL A 156 3.92 9.03 -20.88
CA VAL A 156 4.52 9.71 -19.73
C VAL A 156 3.61 9.48 -18.51
N PRO A 157 4.01 8.74 -17.47
CA PRO A 157 3.26 8.78 -16.23
C PRO A 157 3.41 10.18 -15.60
N SER A 158 2.34 10.71 -15.00
CA SER A 158 2.47 11.93 -14.21
C SER A 158 3.29 11.66 -12.96
N LEU A 159 3.97 12.68 -12.42
CA LEU A 159 4.80 12.52 -11.22
C LEU A 159 4.04 11.88 -10.06
N GLN A 160 2.78 12.29 -9.85
CA GLN A 160 1.91 11.76 -8.80
C GLN A 160 1.59 10.27 -8.94
N ARG A 161 1.89 9.66 -10.10
CA ARG A 161 1.73 8.21 -10.30
C ARG A 161 2.93 7.39 -9.82
N LEU A 162 4.05 8.02 -9.49
CA LEU A 162 5.16 7.30 -8.86
C LEU A 162 4.71 6.74 -7.51
N LEU A 163 5.10 5.51 -7.24
CA LEU A 163 4.56 4.76 -6.09
C LEU A 163 4.86 5.41 -4.75
N ILE A 164 5.98 6.12 -4.64
CA ILE A 164 6.34 6.83 -3.42
C ILE A 164 5.27 7.85 -3.00
N TYR A 165 4.64 8.54 -3.96
CA TYR A 165 3.54 9.47 -3.68
C TYR A 165 2.20 8.73 -3.54
N ARG A 166 1.98 7.66 -4.30
CA ARG A 166 0.73 6.91 -4.22
C ARG A 166 0.55 6.20 -2.88
N TRP A 167 1.60 5.54 -2.38
CA TRP A 167 1.60 4.96 -1.04
C TRP A 167 1.47 6.04 0.05
N ALA A 168 2.12 7.20 -0.13
CA ALA A 168 1.95 8.34 0.77
C ALA A 168 0.50 8.81 0.86
N HIS A 169 -0.16 9.06 -0.27
CA HIS A 169 -1.56 9.47 -0.30
C HIS A 169 -2.50 8.38 0.24
N GLN A 170 -2.25 7.11 -0.08
CA GLN A 170 -3.03 6.01 0.47
C GLN A 170 -2.91 5.94 2.00
N ALA A 171 -1.72 6.18 2.56
CA ALA A 171 -1.50 6.20 4.01
C ALA A 171 -2.29 7.31 4.71
N LEU A 172 -2.45 8.47 4.06
CA LEU A 172 -3.18 9.62 4.62
C LEU A 172 -4.69 9.37 4.73
N VAL A 173 -5.27 8.68 3.76
CA VAL A 173 -6.73 8.47 3.67
C VAL A 173 -7.22 7.17 4.28
N THR A 174 -6.32 6.21 4.53
CA THR A 174 -6.69 4.93 5.13
C THR A 174 -7.12 5.14 6.60
N PRO A 175 -8.28 4.59 7.04
CA PRO A 175 -8.76 4.70 8.41
C PRO A 175 -7.76 4.18 9.45
N SER A 176 -7.74 4.80 10.63
CA SER A 176 -6.75 4.50 11.69
C SER A 176 -6.90 3.09 12.29
N ASP A 177 -8.10 2.53 12.24
CA ASP A 177 -8.44 1.18 12.69
C ASP A 177 -8.29 0.12 11.60
N HIS A 178 -7.97 0.51 10.37
CA HIS A 178 -7.88 -0.42 9.26
C HIS A 178 -6.63 -1.33 9.38
N PRO A 179 -6.76 -2.66 9.28
CA PRO A 179 -5.66 -3.59 9.53
C PRO A 179 -4.48 -3.46 8.53
N LEU A 180 -4.74 -2.96 7.32
CA LEU A 180 -3.69 -2.70 6.32
C LEU A 180 -2.88 -1.43 6.58
N LEU A 181 -3.31 -0.51 7.45
CA LEU A 181 -2.64 0.79 7.62
C LEU A 181 -1.15 0.65 7.96
N PRO A 182 -0.73 -0.21 8.92
CA PRO A 182 0.69 -0.42 9.22
C PRO A 182 1.53 -0.88 8.03
N LEU A 183 0.94 -1.71 7.15
CA LEU A 183 1.60 -2.21 5.94
C LEU A 183 1.69 -1.15 4.85
N ILE A 184 0.66 -0.33 4.70
CA ILE A 184 0.65 0.78 3.74
C ILE A 184 1.78 1.75 4.07
N TRP A 185 1.93 2.11 5.35
CA TRP A 185 3.08 2.88 5.83
C TRP A 185 4.40 2.19 5.55
N GLN A 186 4.47 0.88 5.77
CA GLN A 186 5.67 0.11 5.49
C GLN A 186 6.06 0.15 4.01
N LYS A 187 5.09 0.02 3.10
CA LYS A 187 5.32 0.14 1.64
C LYS A 187 5.87 1.52 1.28
N PHE A 188 5.37 2.58 1.92
CA PHE A 188 5.94 3.91 1.78
C PHE A 188 7.40 3.96 2.27
N PHE A 189 7.70 3.46 3.48
CA PHE A 189 9.07 3.52 4.03
C PHE A 189 10.07 2.66 3.25
N LEU A 190 9.63 1.55 2.63
CA LEU A 190 10.47 0.78 1.70
C LEU A 190 10.99 1.64 0.54
N LEU A 191 10.17 2.57 0.05
CA LEU A 191 10.54 3.50 -1.02
C LEU A 191 11.30 4.71 -0.48
N TYR A 192 10.83 5.31 0.62
CA TYR A 192 11.43 6.53 1.19
C TYR A 192 12.82 6.28 1.79
N LEU A 193 13.04 5.12 2.41
CA LEU A 193 14.32 4.75 3.01
C LEU A 193 15.16 3.83 2.11
N HIS A 194 14.74 3.65 0.85
CA HIS A 194 15.53 2.90 -0.12
C HIS A 194 16.92 3.55 -0.26
N ARG A 195 17.97 2.72 -0.28
CA ARG A 195 19.33 3.16 -0.57
C ARG A 195 19.73 2.66 -1.96
N PRO A 196 19.74 3.55 -2.97
CA PRO A 196 20.27 3.22 -4.28
C PRO A 196 21.72 2.75 -4.12
N GLY A 197 21.96 1.47 -4.43
CA GLY A 197 23.25 0.82 -4.16
C GLY A 197 24.24 0.80 -5.34
N PRO A 198 25.31 -0.01 -5.23
CA PRO A 198 26.30 -0.24 -6.29
C PRO A 198 25.73 -0.84 -7.57
N GLN A 199 24.49 -1.32 -7.56
CA GLN A 199 23.72 -1.71 -8.76
C GLN A 199 23.54 -0.58 -9.79
N TYR A 200 23.84 0.65 -9.39
CA TYR A 200 23.91 1.84 -10.22
C TYR A 200 25.35 2.28 -10.55
N GLY A 201 26.37 1.57 -10.05
CA GLY A 201 27.78 1.99 -10.10
C GLY A 201 28.13 3.13 -9.14
N LEU A 202 27.27 3.38 -8.14
CA LEU A 202 27.36 4.50 -7.21
C LEU A 202 27.81 4.03 -5.82
N PRO A 203 28.50 4.88 -5.03
CA PRO A 203 28.80 4.57 -3.64
C PRO A 203 27.49 4.36 -2.86
N ILE A 204 27.52 3.52 -1.82
CA ILE A 204 26.39 3.39 -0.90
C ILE A 204 26.28 4.74 -0.17
N ASP A 205 25.30 5.55 -0.59
CA ASP A 205 24.98 6.84 0.00
C ASP A 205 23.74 6.70 0.91
N GLY A 206 23.26 7.83 1.43
CA GLY A 206 22.02 7.92 2.19
C GLY A 206 20.79 7.46 1.42
N CYS A 207 19.67 7.42 2.14
CA CYS A 207 18.36 7.11 1.57
C CYS A 207 17.94 8.13 0.50
N ILE A 208 17.17 7.66 -0.48
CA ILE A 208 16.74 8.49 -1.63
C ILE A 208 15.53 9.36 -1.34
N GLY A 209 14.77 9.07 -0.28
CA GLY A 209 13.45 9.64 -0.01
C GLY A 209 13.38 11.15 -0.17
N ARG A 210 14.25 11.92 0.48
CA ARG A 210 14.23 13.39 0.41
C ARG A 210 14.41 13.95 -1.00
N ARG A 211 15.10 13.22 -1.90
CA ARG A 211 15.25 13.63 -3.30
C ARG A 211 13.91 13.68 -4.02
N PHE A 212 12.92 12.90 -3.59
CA PHE A 212 11.54 12.97 -4.10
C PHE A 212 10.69 14.09 -3.49
N PHE A 213 11.08 14.66 -2.34
CA PHE A 213 10.23 15.63 -1.61
C PHE A 213 10.87 17.02 -1.53
N GLN A 214 11.29 17.54 -2.68
CA GLN A 214 11.97 18.85 -2.77
C GLN A 214 11.01 20.02 -3.04
N SER A 215 9.89 19.78 -3.72
CA SER A 215 8.94 20.85 -4.03
C SER A 215 8.18 21.28 -2.77
N PRO A 216 7.71 22.54 -2.66
CA PRO A 216 6.93 22.97 -1.50
C PRO A 216 5.68 22.11 -1.24
N ALA A 217 5.02 21.64 -2.30
CA ALA A 217 3.87 20.75 -2.19
C ALA A 217 4.24 19.39 -1.58
N HIS A 218 5.37 18.81 -1.99
CA HIS A 218 5.84 17.53 -1.44
C HIS A 218 6.41 17.69 -0.03
N VAL A 219 7.07 18.79 0.28
CA VAL A 219 7.48 19.09 1.67
C VAL A 219 6.25 19.19 2.59
N ASN A 220 5.17 19.81 2.11
CA ASN A 220 3.90 19.83 2.85
C ASN A 220 3.30 18.43 2.99
N LEU A 221 3.37 17.59 1.95
CA LEU A 221 2.94 16.19 2.03
C LEU A 221 3.68 15.43 3.14
N LEU A 222 5.01 15.59 3.29
CA LEU A 222 5.73 14.97 4.42
C LEU A 222 5.29 15.48 5.79
N LYS A 223 4.94 16.76 5.90
CA LYS A 223 4.38 17.32 7.15
C LYS A 223 3.01 16.72 7.46
N GLU A 224 2.15 16.57 6.45
CA GLU A 224 0.85 15.90 6.59
C GLU A 224 1.01 14.44 7.00
N MET A 225 1.98 13.73 6.41
CA MET A 225 2.30 12.34 6.75
C MET A 225 2.78 12.21 8.19
N LYS A 226 3.68 13.08 8.65
CA LYS A 226 4.10 13.12 10.05
C LYS A 226 2.90 13.34 10.98
N ARG A 227 2.06 14.34 10.68
CA ARG A 227 0.84 14.61 11.45
C ARG A 227 -0.05 13.38 11.52
N ARG A 228 -0.28 12.70 10.40
CA ARG A 228 -1.10 11.50 10.32
C ARG A 228 -0.53 10.35 11.17
N LEU A 229 0.78 10.13 11.17
CA LEU A 229 1.42 9.13 12.02
C LEU A 229 1.18 9.39 13.51
N THR A 230 1.28 10.66 13.93
CA THR A 230 0.98 11.07 15.31
C THR A 230 -0.48 10.81 15.67
N GLU A 231 -1.42 11.22 14.82
CA GLU A 231 -2.85 10.97 15.03
C GLU A 231 -3.18 9.48 15.16
N VAL A 232 -2.55 8.63 14.36
CA VAL A 232 -2.75 7.16 14.40
C VAL A 232 -2.14 6.56 15.66
N ALA A 233 -0.95 7.01 16.08
CA ALA A 233 -0.34 6.59 17.34
C ALA A 233 -1.24 6.97 18.54
N ASP A 234 -1.78 8.19 18.56
CA ASP A 234 -2.70 8.67 19.60
C ASP A 234 -4.00 7.85 19.62
N PHE A 235 -4.54 7.52 18.44
CA PHE A 235 -5.71 6.64 18.31
C PHE A 235 -5.49 5.28 18.96
N HIS A 236 -4.40 4.57 18.63
CA HIS A 236 -4.13 3.26 19.25
C HIS A 236 -3.78 3.38 20.73
N HIS A 237 -3.13 4.46 21.17
CA HIS A 237 -2.88 4.70 22.58
C HIS A 237 -4.19 4.86 23.37
N ALA A 238 -5.14 5.64 22.85
CA ALA A 238 -6.47 5.78 23.44
C ALA A 238 -7.24 4.44 23.47
N ALA A 239 -7.23 3.69 22.36
CA ALA A 239 -7.88 2.37 22.28
C ALA A 239 -7.26 1.35 23.25
N SER A 240 -5.93 1.35 23.43
CA SER A 240 -5.26 0.47 24.40
C SER A 240 -5.69 0.72 25.85
N LYS A 241 -6.02 1.97 26.19
CA LYS A 241 -6.52 2.35 27.52
C LYS A 241 -7.98 1.99 27.70
N ALA A 242 -8.81 2.24 26.68
CA ALA A 242 -10.25 1.95 26.74
C ALA A 242 -10.53 0.45 26.98
N LEU A 243 -9.73 -0.43 26.38
CA LEU A 243 -9.89 -1.89 26.54
C LEU A 243 -9.36 -2.44 27.89
N ARG A 244 -8.61 -1.65 28.67
CA ARG A 244 -8.04 -2.06 29.97
C ARG A 244 -8.93 -1.74 31.16
N VAL A 245 -10.01 -0.97 30.98
CA VAL A 245 -10.94 -0.63 32.05
C VAL A 245 -11.95 -1.76 32.17
N PRO A 246 -11.95 -2.56 33.26
CA PRO A 246 -13.07 -3.45 33.53
C PRO A 246 -14.30 -2.57 33.75
N ALA A 247 -15.44 -2.93 33.15
CA ALA A 247 -16.71 -2.31 33.51
C ALA A 247 -17.02 -2.66 34.97
N GLU A 248 -16.53 -1.87 35.91
CA GLU A 248 -16.97 -1.92 37.30
C GLU A 248 -18.43 -1.50 37.33
N GLY A 249 -19.34 -2.49 37.42
CA GLY A 249 -20.75 -2.26 37.75
C GLY A 249 -21.82 -2.74 36.78
N SER A 250 -21.58 -3.74 35.91
CA SER A 250 -22.69 -4.36 35.15
C SER A 250 -22.75 -5.86 35.37
N GLU A 251 -23.57 -6.27 36.34
CA GLU A 251 -24.14 -7.62 36.38
C GLU A 251 -25.12 -7.76 35.20
N GLY A 252 -24.62 -8.25 34.07
CA GLY A 252 -25.44 -8.59 32.92
C GLY A 252 -24.59 -9.19 31.81
N PRO A 253 -25.02 -10.29 31.16
CA PRO A 253 -24.29 -10.83 30.02
C PRO A 253 -24.24 -9.76 28.92
N PRO A 254 -23.08 -9.54 28.27
CA PRO A 254 -22.93 -8.46 27.31
C PRO A 254 -23.85 -8.71 26.11
N ALA A 255 -24.88 -7.88 25.98
CA ALA A 255 -25.63 -7.77 24.75
C ALA A 255 -24.65 -7.34 23.65
N SER A 256 -24.45 -8.23 22.68
CA SER A 256 -23.61 -7.99 21.52
C SER A 256 -24.13 -6.76 20.78
N GLN A 257 -23.45 -5.62 20.92
CA GLN A 257 -23.68 -4.47 20.08
C GLN A 257 -23.22 -4.83 18.66
N ALA A 258 -24.17 -5.27 17.85
CA ALA A 258 -24.03 -5.35 16.41
C ALA A 258 -23.84 -3.92 15.88
N GLY A 259 -22.62 -3.55 15.47
CA GLY A 259 -22.40 -2.24 14.88
C GLY A 259 -20.97 -1.85 14.52
N THR A 260 -19.94 -2.38 15.19
CA THR A 260 -18.56 -1.98 14.90
C THR A 260 -17.81 -3.16 14.30
N PRO A 261 -17.35 -3.11 13.03
CA PRO A 261 -16.39 -4.08 12.53
C PRO A 261 -15.04 -3.75 13.19
N GLY A 262 -14.88 -4.16 14.45
CA GLY A 262 -13.66 -3.98 15.22
C GLY A 262 -12.57 -4.89 14.66
N TYR A 263 -11.84 -4.42 13.67
CA TYR A 263 -10.70 -5.14 13.13
C TYR A 263 -9.52 -5.24 14.11
N LEU A 264 -9.59 -4.61 15.28
CA LEU A 264 -8.54 -4.60 16.30
C LEU A 264 -9.17 -4.79 17.68
N THR A 265 -8.91 -5.92 18.33
CA THR A 265 -9.62 -6.33 19.55
C THR A 265 -8.73 -6.54 20.77
N SER A 266 -7.39 -6.58 20.62
CA SER A 266 -6.49 -6.80 21.76
C SER A 266 -5.74 -5.54 22.21
N PRO A 267 -5.73 -5.20 23.52
CA PRO A 267 -4.91 -4.12 24.07
C PRO A 267 -3.41 -4.23 23.74
N GLU A 268 -2.92 -5.47 23.60
CA GLU A 268 -1.53 -5.79 23.28
C GLU A 268 -1.19 -5.34 21.85
N LEU A 269 -2.07 -5.63 20.88
CA LEU A 269 -1.91 -5.19 19.51
C LEU A 269 -1.89 -3.67 19.41
N HIS A 270 -2.79 -2.98 20.12
CA HIS A 270 -2.77 -1.52 20.18
C HIS A 270 -1.46 -0.98 20.76
N THR A 271 -0.90 -1.64 21.79
CA THR A 271 0.39 -1.25 22.38
C THR A 271 1.53 -1.40 21.36
N GLU A 272 1.55 -2.48 20.59
CA GLU A 272 2.55 -2.69 19.54
C GLU A 272 2.39 -1.71 18.37
N LEU A 273 1.16 -1.37 17.99
CA LEU A 273 0.89 -0.36 16.97
C LEU A 273 1.37 1.03 17.40
N VAL A 274 1.15 1.41 18.66
CA VAL A 274 1.73 2.66 19.21
C VAL A 274 3.25 2.68 19.08
N ARG A 275 3.93 1.58 19.44
CA ARG A 275 5.39 1.47 19.29
C ARG A 275 5.80 1.63 17.82
N LEU A 276 5.14 0.91 16.91
CA LEU A 276 5.44 0.92 15.49
C LEU A 276 5.26 2.30 14.86
N PHE A 277 4.15 2.99 15.12
CA PHE A 277 3.91 4.31 14.53
C PHE A 277 4.86 5.37 15.07
N ASN A 278 5.29 5.27 16.34
CA ASN A 278 6.36 6.12 16.88
C ASN A 278 7.71 5.86 16.21
N VAL A 279 8.05 4.60 15.91
CA VAL A 279 9.24 4.27 15.10
C VAL A 279 9.17 4.93 13.72
N TYR A 280 8.02 4.86 13.05
CA TYR A 280 7.81 5.50 11.76
C TYR A 280 7.94 7.03 11.81
N ILE A 281 7.49 7.68 12.89
CA ILE A 281 7.71 9.14 13.09
C ILE A 281 9.21 9.43 13.11
N LEU A 282 9.96 8.70 13.93
CA LEU A 282 11.42 8.87 14.05
C LEU A 282 12.12 8.69 12.71
N TRP A 283 11.73 7.67 11.94
CA TRP A 283 12.29 7.42 10.62
C TRP A 283 12.00 8.52 9.59
N LEU A 284 10.85 9.17 9.69
CA LEU A 284 10.46 10.26 8.81
C LEU A 284 11.20 11.57 9.14
N GLU A 285 11.52 11.77 10.42
CA GLU A 285 12.15 13.00 10.94
C GLU A 285 13.68 12.99 10.90
N ASP A 286 14.31 11.83 11.04
CA ASP A 286 15.76 11.75 11.10
C ASP A 286 16.41 11.89 9.71
N GLU A 287 16.83 13.11 9.43
CA GLU A 287 17.52 13.50 8.20
C GLU A 287 18.86 12.81 8.01
N ASN A 288 19.48 12.27 9.06
CA ASN A 288 20.79 11.67 8.96
C ASN A 288 20.75 10.42 8.07
N PHE A 289 19.61 9.71 8.03
CA PHE A 289 19.42 8.59 7.10
C PHE A 289 19.60 8.97 5.64
N GLN A 290 19.30 10.22 5.28
CA GLN A 290 19.36 10.73 3.91
C GLN A 290 20.76 11.17 3.52
N LYS A 291 21.66 11.39 4.50
CA LYS A 291 23.05 11.84 4.27
C LYS A 291 24.05 10.69 4.15
N GLY A 292 23.67 9.47 4.55
CA GLY A 292 24.57 8.31 4.49
C GLY A 292 25.59 8.21 5.63
N ASP A 293 25.72 9.25 6.46
CA ASP A 293 26.68 9.32 7.57
C ASP A 293 26.29 8.46 8.79
N THR A 294 25.06 7.94 8.83
CA THR A 294 24.54 7.23 10.00
C THR A 294 25.01 5.78 10.07
N TYR A 295 25.76 5.44 11.13
CA TYR A 295 26.05 4.06 11.46
C TYR A 295 24.84 3.37 12.12
N ILE A 296 24.04 2.69 11.30
CA ILE A 296 22.77 2.05 11.69
C ILE A 296 22.86 1.19 12.98
N PRO A 297 23.90 0.36 13.20
CA PRO A 297 24.00 -0.45 14.41
C PRO A 297 24.17 0.33 15.72
N SER A 298 24.61 1.59 15.66
CA SER A 298 24.75 2.46 16.85
C SER A 298 23.50 3.23 17.24
N LEU A 299 22.43 3.14 16.45
CA LEU A 299 21.20 3.85 16.72
C LEU A 299 20.58 3.39 18.05
N PRO A 300 19.85 4.26 18.75
CA PRO A 300 19.09 3.85 19.92
C PRO A 300 18.06 2.75 19.60
N LYS A 301 17.76 1.89 20.59
CA LYS A 301 16.82 0.76 20.42
C LYS A 301 15.43 1.17 19.94
N HIS A 302 14.99 2.40 20.25
CA HIS A 302 13.68 2.91 19.85
C HIS A 302 13.54 3.18 18.34
N TYR A 303 14.61 3.03 17.55
CA TYR A 303 14.56 3.07 16.09
C TYR A 303 14.18 1.72 15.43
N ASP A 304 14.03 0.63 16.20
CA ASP A 304 13.85 -0.73 15.66
C ASP A 304 14.87 -1.04 14.55
N ILE A 305 16.15 -1.05 14.95
CA ILE A 305 17.31 -1.16 14.05
C ILE A 305 17.19 -2.35 13.09
N HIS A 306 16.69 -3.47 13.58
CA HIS A 306 16.55 -4.69 12.78
C HIS A 306 15.50 -4.52 11.67
N ARG A 307 14.35 -3.91 11.97
CA ARG A 307 13.34 -3.59 10.96
C ARG A 307 13.85 -2.53 9.99
N LEU A 308 14.49 -1.47 10.51
CA LEU A 308 15.06 -0.39 9.70
C LEU A 308 16.07 -0.93 8.67
N ALA A 309 16.97 -1.81 9.10
CA ALA A 309 17.97 -2.43 8.22
C ALA A 309 17.33 -3.22 7.08
N LYS A 310 16.27 -4.00 7.36
CA LYS A 310 15.52 -4.73 6.32
C LYS A 310 14.82 -3.78 5.35
N VAL A 311 14.15 -2.75 5.86
CA VAL A 311 13.48 -1.73 5.04
C VAL A 311 14.49 -1.02 4.12
N MET A 312 15.64 -0.62 4.65
CA MET A 312 16.71 0.02 3.87
C MET A 312 17.34 -0.90 2.81
N GLN A 313 17.24 -2.22 2.97
CA GLN A 313 17.66 -3.23 2.00
C GLN A 313 16.54 -3.60 1.01
N ASN A 314 15.43 -2.84 1.01
CA ASN A 314 14.22 -3.13 0.24
C ASN A 314 13.63 -4.53 0.52
N GLN A 315 13.90 -5.08 1.70
CA GLN A 315 13.31 -6.35 2.13
C GLN A 315 11.99 -6.07 2.82
N GLN A 316 10.92 -6.72 2.36
CA GLN A 316 9.64 -6.67 3.05
C GLN A 316 9.81 -7.24 4.47
N VAL A 317 9.49 -6.43 5.48
CA VAL A 317 9.42 -6.90 6.86
C VAL A 317 8.03 -7.45 7.12
N ILE A 318 7.91 -8.74 7.39
CA ILE A 318 6.64 -9.33 7.80
C ILE A 318 6.24 -8.69 9.13
N LEU A 319 5.07 -8.05 9.16
CA LEU A 319 4.45 -7.59 10.39
C LEU A 319 3.82 -8.80 11.09
N CYS A 320 4.58 -9.49 11.93
CA CYS A 320 4.00 -10.34 12.97
C CYS A 320 3.48 -9.43 14.09
N LEU A 321 2.29 -8.86 13.91
CA LEU A 321 1.68 -7.96 14.89
C LEU A 321 1.01 -8.70 16.06
N SER A 322 0.93 -10.03 16.00
CA SER A 322 0.38 -10.87 17.08
C SER A 322 0.82 -12.33 16.91
N GLN A 323 0.91 -13.10 18.00
CA GLN A 323 1.01 -14.56 17.99
C GLN A 323 -0.34 -15.23 17.65
N ASP A 324 -1.39 -14.44 17.45
CA ASP A 324 -2.69 -14.92 17.01
C ASP A 324 -2.60 -15.41 15.55
N PRO A 325 -2.85 -16.71 15.28
CA PRO A 325 -2.79 -17.28 13.93
C PRO A 325 -3.75 -16.62 12.93
N HIS A 326 -4.73 -15.84 13.41
CA HIS A 326 -5.62 -15.03 12.56
C HIS A 326 -5.05 -13.66 12.15
N PHE A 327 -3.92 -13.22 12.73
CA PHE A 327 -3.25 -11.94 12.47
C PHE A 327 -1.84 -12.09 11.88
N VAL A 328 -1.55 -13.24 11.26
CA VAL A 328 -0.37 -13.36 10.39
C VAL A 328 -0.70 -12.66 9.08
N ILE A 329 -0.35 -11.38 9.00
CA ILE A 329 -0.30 -10.66 7.73
C ILE A 329 0.99 -11.11 7.00
N GLY A 330 0.95 -12.32 6.46
CA GLY A 330 2.04 -12.91 5.69
C GLY A 330 1.86 -12.63 4.21
N TYR A 331 2.74 -11.83 3.61
CA TYR A 331 2.92 -11.83 2.16
C TYR A 331 4.03 -12.82 1.80
N LYS A 332 3.82 -13.63 0.77
CA LYS A 332 4.90 -14.38 0.12
C LYS A 332 5.76 -13.40 -0.67
N SER A 333 7.08 -13.49 -0.50
CA SER A 333 8.04 -12.89 -1.43
C SER A 333 7.80 -13.44 -2.83
N VAL A 334 7.68 -12.55 -3.81
CA VAL A 334 8.11 -12.84 -5.18
C VAL A 334 9.58 -12.45 -5.27
#